data_AF-A0AB74HHI8-F1
#
_entry.id   AF-A0AB74HHI8-F1
#
_cell.length_a   1.000
_cell.length_b   1.000
_cell.length_c   1.000
_cell.angle_alpha   90.00
_cell.angle_beta   90.00
_cell.angle_gamma   90.00
#
_symmetry.space_group_name_H-M   'P 1'
#
loop_
_entity.id
_entity.type
_entity.pdbx_description
1 polymer ?
#
loop_
_entity_poly.entity_id
_entity_poly.type
_entity_poly.pdbx_seq_one_letter_code
_entity_poly.pdbx_strand_id
1 'polypeptide(L)'
;MAKLIILRGLPASGKSTWARSWCEDPANTWPHCVISLDDIRIMIAGSAQVRNRLQSEHGKRFNDMVVAMGRHMISDALDAGWDVVADAQHANPRYAAELALLAQRHGALWETRDFDVPLDELLRRNAARDTADRVPEDYIRSSWKHFHTAMFRPLEPGDPNGNLLERMRADPYVRVIPVRGETDVYACNFTAEAFREHRWTDRTINARGLFIGGNGQVVQRGFEKFFAVDETEGTSFAQVVNHAQEHPESLPVRVERKENGFLGLVGAAGTPGLFRFWSKSGQTDYSALIERPFPSDSAVRAELWRMLHEWNVTAAFEVIDRESDRHIVGYESSGLRLLHLIRNAESFSIDAAHEETFTLAGGFVRPETVAICHSPEEVAQAIGEAKASPREGVVLYFADGWMVKVKSDRYKLVKAMRPLMQRVLLRGRSFNKSGDIADLARRIIDYAHEHHIDLAYERQAFGERDIDMTKVNDIVDHVR
;
A
#
# COMPACT_ATOMS: atom_id res chain seq x y z
N MET A 1 -2.01 -8.33 37.09
CA MET A 1 -2.31 -7.95 35.69
C MET A 1 -1.84 -9.11 34.84
N ALA A 2 -2.69 -9.64 33.97
CA ALA A 2 -2.35 -10.76 33.08
C ALA A 2 -1.16 -10.41 32.19
N LYS A 3 -0.42 -11.43 31.75
CA LYS A 3 0.72 -11.29 30.85
C LYS A 3 0.61 -12.23 29.65
N LEU A 4 0.84 -11.70 28.45
CA LEU A 4 1.02 -12.47 27.22
C LEU A 4 2.52 -12.62 26.88
N ILE A 5 3.01 -13.86 26.85
CA ILE A 5 4.38 -14.21 26.44
C ILE A 5 4.34 -14.72 25.00
N ILE A 6 4.94 -13.98 24.07
CA ILE A 6 4.94 -14.29 22.64
C ILE A 6 6.24 -15.01 22.26
N LEU A 7 6.16 -16.28 21.85
CA LEU A 7 7.36 -17.02 21.46
C LEU A 7 7.78 -16.67 20.04
N ARG A 8 9.06 -16.38 19.81
CA ARG A 8 9.61 -16.11 18.47
C ARG A 8 10.75 -17.05 18.16
N GLY A 9 10.69 -17.76 17.04
CA GLY A 9 11.76 -18.66 16.61
C GLY A 9 11.32 -19.70 15.60
N LEU A 10 12.26 -20.20 14.81
CA LEU A 10 12.01 -21.19 13.75
C LEU A 10 11.74 -22.61 14.28
N PRO A 11 11.26 -23.57 13.46
CA PRO A 11 11.15 -24.97 13.88
C PRO A 11 12.46 -25.47 14.45
N ALA A 12 12.39 -26.36 15.44
CA ALA A 12 13.56 -26.90 16.16
C ALA A 12 14.34 -25.92 17.05
N SER A 13 13.88 -24.67 17.22
CA SER A 13 14.53 -23.70 18.11
C SER A 13 14.34 -23.97 19.62
N GLY A 14 13.36 -24.80 20.01
CA GLY A 14 13.08 -25.15 21.42
C GLY A 14 11.88 -24.46 22.05
N LYS A 15 11.14 -23.62 21.32
CA LYS A 15 9.92 -22.91 21.78
C LYS A 15 8.94 -23.79 22.56
N SER A 16 8.39 -24.81 21.92
CA SER A 16 7.36 -25.67 22.54
C SER A 16 7.89 -26.51 23.70
N THR A 17 9.20 -26.76 23.75
CA THR A 17 9.85 -27.39 24.91
C THR A 17 9.89 -26.41 26.08
N TRP A 18 10.28 -25.16 25.82
CA TRP A 18 10.28 -24.10 26.83
C TRP A 18 8.86 -23.77 27.31
N ALA A 19 7.87 -23.70 26.42
CA ALA A 19 6.47 -23.44 26.75
C ALA A 19 5.91 -24.46 27.74
N ARG A 20 6.18 -25.75 27.49
CA ARG A 20 5.80 -26.85 28.40
C ARG A 20 6.52 -26.74 29.75
N SER A 21 7.84 -26.56 29.72
CA SER A 21 8.62 -26.38 30.95
C SER A 21 8.17 -25.18 31.76
N TRP A 22 7.75 -24.09 31.12
CA TRP A 22 7.20 -22.92 31.79
C TRP A 22 5.84 -23.25 32.41
N CYS A 23 4.94 -23.91 31.69
CA CYS A 23 3.63 -24.29 32.21
C CYS A 23 3.70 -25.30 33.38
N GLU A 24 4.74 -26.15 33.40
CA GLU A 24 4.96 -27.14 34.45
C GLU A 24 5.76 -26.61 35.65
N ASP A 25 6.37 -25.42 35.54
CA ASP A 25 7.21 -24.85 36.59
C ASP A 25 6.39 -24.51 37.84
N PRO A 26 6.66 -25.14 39.00
CA PRO A 26 5.94 -24.85 40.24
C PRO A 26 6.05 -23.40 40.71
N ALA A 27 7.03 -22.63 40.22
CA ALA A 27 7.15 -21.21 40.51
C ALA A 27 6.04 -20.36 39.86
N ASN A 28 5.38 -20.87 38.82
CA ASN A 28 4.29 -20.18 38.13
C ASN A 28 2.95 -20.42 38.82
N THR A 29 2.73 -19.75 39.96
CA THR A 29 1.54 -19.92 40.80
C THR A 29 0.31 -19.14 40.33
N TRP A 30 0.46 -18.23 39.36
CA TRP A 30 -0.64 -17.47 38.78
C TRP A 30 -1.42 -18.33 37.77
N PRO A 31 -2.75 -18.20 37.62
CA PRO A 31 -3.50 -18.91 36.58
C PRO A 31 -2.88 -18.66 35.19
N HIS A 32 -2.57 -19.73 34.46
CA HIS A 32 -1.87 -19.62 33.19
C HIS A 32 -2.23 -20.73 32.19
N CYS A 33 -1.97 -20.48 30.91
CA CYS A 33 -2.15 -21.49 29.85
C CYS A 33 -1.16 -21.30 28.68
N VAL A 34 -1.00 -22.37 27.88
CA VAL A 34 -0.26 -22.34 26.61
C VAL A 34 -1.27 -22.47 25.47
N ILE A 35 -1.23 -21.54 24.52
CA ILE A 35 -2.05 -21.56 23.32
C ILE A 35 -1.14 -21.79 22.13
N SER A 36 -1.14 -23.02 21.63
CA SER A 36 -0.32 -23.48 20.50
C SER A 36 -1.15 -23.56 19.23
N LEU A 37 -0.70 -22.87 18.17
CA LEU A 37 -1.38 -22.99 16.87
C LEU A 37 -1.24 -24.40 16.28
N ASP A 38 -0.18 -25.14 16.61
CA ASP A 38 -0.02 -26.52 16.17
C ASP A 38 -0.97 -27.47 16.91
N ASP A 39 -1.21 -27.23 18.20
CA ASP A 39 -2.19 -28.01 18.97
C ASP A 39 -3.62 -27.72 18.51
N ILE A 40 -3.95 -26.45 18.20
CA ILE A 40 -5.24 -26.07 17.60
C ILE A 40 -5.44 -26.75 16.25
N ARG A 41 -4.40 -26.82 15.40
CA ARG A 41 -4.48 -27.54 14.12
C ARG A 41 -4.85 -29.01 14.32
N ILE A 42 -4.25 -29.67 15.30
CA ILE A 42 -4.54 -31.07 15.63
C ILE A 42 -5.93 -31.22 16.24
N MET A 43 -6.32 -30.32 17.14
CA MET A 43 -7.65 -30.29 17.76
C MET A 43 -8.77 -30.22 16.70
N ILE A 44 -8.64 -29.33 15.72
CA ILE A 44 -9.63 -29.19 14.63
C ILE A 44 -9.60 -30.41 13.70
N ALA A 45 -8.40 -30.92 13.38
CA ALA A 45 -8.25 -32.02 12.44
C ALA A 45 -8.56 -33.40 13.04
N GLY A 46 -8.52 -33.54 14.36
CA GLY A 46 -8.64 -34.82 15.07
C GLY A 46 -7.44 -35.78 14.89
N SER A 47 -6.52 -35.51 13.96
CA SER A 47 -5.30 -36.30 13.75
C SER A 47 -4.28 -35.57 12.85
N ALA A 48 -3.01 -35.98 12.92
CA ALA A 48 -1.95 -35.44 12.06
C ALA A 48 -2.19 -35.71 10.55
N GLN A 49 -2.77 -36.86 10.21
CA GLN A 49 -3.09 -37.23 8.83
C GLN A 49 -4.15 -36.29 8.24
N VAL A 50 -5.24 -36.06 8.97
CA VAL A 50 -6.30 -35.13 8.54
C VAL A 50 -5.78 -33.70 8.49
N ARG A 51 -4.91 -33.28 9.43
CA ARG A 51 -4.27 -31.96 9.43
C ARG A 51 -3.48 -31.74 8.14
N ASN A 52 -2.70 -32.73 7.71
CA ASN A 52 -1.92 -32.64 6.46
C ASN A 52 -2.83 -32.52 5.23
N ARG A 53 -3.93 -33.29 5.19
CA ARG A 53 -4.93 -33.19 4.12
C ARG A 53 -5.61 -31.82 4.07
N LEU A 54 -6.06 -31.30 5.22
CA LEU A 54 -6.66 -29.96 5.30
C LEU A 54 -5.67 -28.86 4.90
N GLN A 55 -4.40 -29.01 5.27
CA GLN A 55 -3.34 -28.08 4.87
C GLN A 55 -3.09 -28.12 3.35
N SER A 56 -3.15 -29.29 2.71
CA SER A 56 -2.97 -29.41 1.26
C SER A 56 -4.18 -28.91 0.46
N GLU A 57 -5.39 -29.18 0.93
CA GLU A 57 -6.63 -28.86 0.19
C GLU A 57 -7.12 -27.43 0.47
N HIS A 58 -6.91 -26.92 1.69
CA HIS A 58 -7.51 -25.67 2.17
C HIS A 58 -6.50 -24.75 2.88
N GLY A 59 -5.21 -24.90 2.62
CA GLY A 59 -4.12 -24.34 3.41
C GLY A 59 -4.30 -22.91 3.93
N LYS A 60 -4.66 -21.94 3.09
CA LYS A 60 -4.91 -20.55 3.54
C LYS A 60 -6.11 -20.46 4.48
N ARG A 61 -7.28 -20.94 4.04
CA ARG A 61 -8.54 -20.85 4.80
C ARG A 61 -8.45 -21.60 6.13
N PHE A 62 -7.81 -22.78 6.13
CA PHE A 62 -7.56 -23.56 7.34
C PHE A 62 -6.63 -22.81 8.31
N ASN A 63 -5.53 -22.24 7.81
CA ASN A 63 -4.61 -21.46 8.63
C ASN A 63 -5.26 -20.19 9.20
N ASP A 64 -6.03 -19.46 8.41
CA ASP A 64 -6.74 -18.25 8.84
C ASP A 64 -7.72 -18.58 9.99
N MET A 65 -8.44 -19.70 9.88
CA MET A 65 -9.34 -20.19 10.93
C MET A 65 -8.59 -20.57 12.22
N VAL A 66 -7.49 -21.32 12.11
CA VAL A 66 -6.63 -21.68 13.26
C VAL A 66 -6.11 -20.45 13.99
N VAL A 67 -5.62 -19.46 13.24
CA VAL A 67 -5.11 -18.20 13.80
C VAL A 67 -6.24 -17.42 14.50
N ALA A 68 -7.42 -17.35 13.90
CA ALA A 68 -8.58 -16.70 14.51
C ALA A 68 -8.98 -17.37 15.84
N MET A 69 -9.08 -18.71 15.86
CA MET A 69 -9.38 -19.46 17.08
C MET A 69 -8.32 -19.23 18.16
N GLY A 70 -7.03 -19.29 17.81
CA GLY A 70 -5.94 -19.01 18.75
C GLY A 70 -6.04 -17.62 19.36
N ARG A 71 -6.40 -16.60 18.56
CA ARG A 71 -6.60 -15.23 19.06
C ARG A 71 -7.77 -15.13 20.03
N HIS A 72 -8.90 -15.77 19.72
CA HIS A 72 -10.04 -15.79 20.64
C HIS A 72 -9.69 -16.46 21.96
N MET A 73 -9.00 -17.61 21.92
CA MET A 73 -8.54 -18.27 23.13
C MET A 73 -7.59 -17.39 23.96
N ILE A 74 -6.69 -16.64 23.30
CA ILE A 74 -5.80 -15.69 23.98
C ILE A 74 -6.62 -14.57 24.63
N SER A 75 -7.55 -13.95 23.89
CA SER A 75 -8.43 -12.90 24.41
C SER A 75 -9.19 -13.35 25.65
N ASP A 76 -9.89 -14.50 25.57
CA ASP A 76 -10.72 -15.00 26.67
C ASP A 76 -9.88 -15.31 27.92
N ALA A 77 -8.67 -15.85 27.74
CA ALA A 77 -7.75 -16.11 28.85
C ALA A 77 -7.24 -14.81 29.49
N LEU A 78 -6.89 -13.80 28.68
CA LEU A 78 -6.46 -12.50 29.19
C LEU A 78 -7.60 -11.76 29.92
N ASP A 79 -8.82 -11.82 29.41
CA ASP A 79 -10.01 -11.26 30.08
C ASP A 79 -10.32 -11.97 31.40
N ALA A 80 -10.05 -13.28 31.48
CA ALA A 80 -10.09 -14.04 32.74
C ALA A 80 -8.93 -13.72 33.70
N GLY A 81 -7.97 -12.88 33.28
CA GLY A 81 -6.81 -12.47 34.07
C GLY A 81 -5.66 -13.48 34.07
N TRP A 82 -5.64 -14.45 33.15
CA TRP A 82 -4.63 -15.52 33.09
C TRP A 82 -3.39 -15.09 32.32
N ASP A 83 -2.23 -15.62 32.70
CA ASP A 83 -1.02 -15.51 31.91
C ASP A 83 -1.07 -16.49 30.74
N VAL A 84 -0.63 -16.05 29.56
CA VAL A 84 -0.78 -16.81 28.32
C VAL A 84 0.56 -16.91 27.62
N VAL A 85 0.98 -18.12 27.25
CA VAL A 85 2.08 -18.34 26.31
C VAL A 85 1.51 -18.59 24.93
N ALA A 86 1.78 -17.70 23.98
CA ALA A 86 1.44 -17.89 22.57
C ALA A 86 2.55 -18.69 21.88
N ASP A 87 2.35 -20.01 21.74
CA ASP A 87 3.29 -20.90 21.07
C ASP A 87 3.01 -20.99 19.56
N ALA A 88 3.83 -20.26 18.81
CA ALA A 88 3.98 -20.43 17.37
C ALA A 88 5.38 -19.94 16.97
N GLN A 89 5.72 -20.00 15.68
CA GLN A 89 6.99 -19.44 15.22
C GLN A 89 7.08 -17.92 15.34
N HIS A 90 5.95 -17.23 15.08
CA HIS A 90 5.89 -15.77 14.92
C HIS A 90 7.05 -15.20 14.08
N ALA A 91 7.43 -15.91 13.01
CA ALA A 91 8.61 -15.61 12.22
C ALA A 91 8.52 -14.25 11.50
N ASN A 92 7.30 -13.91 11.06
CA ASN A 92 6.99 -12.57 10.59
C ASN A 92 6.63 -11.68 11.80
N PRO A 93 7.41 -10.61 12.09
CA PRO A 93 7.18 -9.72 13.23
C PRO A 93 5.78 -9.14 13.29
N ARG A 94 5.09 -9.00 12.15
CA ARG A 94 3.71 -8.52 12.09
C ARG A 94 2.78 -9.34 12.99
N TYR A 95 2.86 -10.66 12.96
CA TYR A 95 1.96 -11.50 13.77
C TYR A 95 2.25 -11.38 15.26
N ALA A 96 3.52 -11.17 15.64
CA ALA A 96 3.89 -10.89 17.02
C ALA A 96 3.37 -9.51 17.47
N ALA A 97 3.49 -8.49 16.61
CA ALA A 97 2.94 -7.15 16.89
C ALA A 97 1.40 -7.18 17.03
N GLU A 98 0.70 -7.95 16.21
CA GLU A 98 -0.75 -8.14 16.32
C GLU A 98 -1.16 -8.79 17.67
N LEU A 99 -0.34 -9.70 18.20
CA LEU A 99 -0.55 -10.27 19.54
C LEU A 99 -0.21 -9.28 20.66
N ALA A 100 0.83 -8.48 20.51
CA ALA A 100 1.15 -7.41 21.47
C ALA A 100 0.01 -6.37 21.55
N LEU A 101 -0.55 -5.98 20.40
CA LEU A 101 -1.77 -5.15 20.33
C LEU A 101 -2.98 -5.83 20.99
N LEU A 102 -3.12 -7.15 20.81
CA LEU A 102 -4.19 -7.91 21.46
C LEU A 102 -4.05 -7.79 22.99
N ALA A 103 -2.87 -8.05 23.54
CA ALA A 103 -2.62 -7.90 24.97
C ALA A 103 -2.95 -6.50 25.49
N GLN A 104 -2.50 -5.45 24.78
CA GLN A 104 -2.81 -4.06 25.14
C GLN A 104 -4.32 -3.76 25.17
N ARG A 105 -5.09 -4.26 24.19
CA ARG A 105 -6.55 -4.08 24.17
C ARG A 105 -7.26 -4.73 25.35
N HIS A 106 -6.71 -5.82 25.87
CA HIS A 106 -7.22 -6.53 27.05
C HIS A 106 -6.57 -6.05 28.36
N GLY A 107 -5.82 -4.93 28.34
CA GLY A 107 -5.17 -4.38 29.54
C GLY A 107 -4.09 -5.30 30.14
N ALA A 108 -3.53 -6.21 29.34
CA ALA A 108 -2.50 -7.16 29.74
C ALA A 108 -1.10 -6.64 29.41
N LEU A 109 -0.12 -7.05 30.22
CA LEU A 109 1.29 -6.90 29.90
C LEU A 109 1.66 -7.85 28.76
N TRP A 110 2.72 -7.55 28.01
CA TRP A 110 3.26 -8.46 27.02
C TRP A 110 4.78 -8.44 27.00
N GLU A 111 5.37 -9.57 26.62
CA GLU A 111 6.80 -9.71 26.38
C GLU A 111 7.06 -10.73 25.27
N THR A 112 8.23 -10.68 24.65
CA THR A 112 8.67 -11.67 23.68
C THR A 112 9.73 -12.59 24.28
N ARG A 113 9.63 -13.88 23.98
CA ARG A 113 10.66 -14.87 24.29
C ARG A 113 11.30 -15.35 22.99
N ASP A 114 12.55 -14.95 22.78
CA ASP A 114 13.27 -15.19 21.53
C ASP A 114 14.14 -16.44 21.60
N PHE A 115 14.07 -17.24 20.54
CA PHE A 115 14.86 -18.44 20.36
C PHE A 115 15.70 -18.30 19.10
N ASP A 116 16.71 -17.44 19.16
CA ASP A 116 17.69 -17.24 18.10
C ASP A 116 18.72 -18.37 18.12
N VAL A 117 18.50 -19.35 17.24
CA VAL A 117 19.32 -20.57 17.14
C VAL A 117 19.91 -20.63 15.73
N PRO A 118 21.24 -20.85 15.58
CA PRO A 118 21.89 -20.96 14.27
C PRO A 118 21.27 -22.04 13.38
N LEU A 119 21.26 -21.80 12.06
CA LEU A 119 20.65 -22.70 11.08
C LEU A 119 21.12 -24.16 11.21
N ASP A 120 22.43 -24.38 11.37
CA ASP A 120 23.00 -25.73 11.48
C ASP A 120 22.46 -26.48 12.71
N GLU A 121 22.27 -25.77 13.83
CA GLU A 121 21.72 -26.34 15.04
C GLU A 121 20.21 -26.62 14.91
N LEU A 122 19.46 -25.75 14.21
CA LEU A 122 18.05 -26.01 13.88
C LEU A 122 17.92 -27.30 13.04
N LEU A 123 18.74 -27.46 12.02
CA LEU A 123 18.73 -28.63 11.15
C LEU A 123 19.12 -29.89 11.90
N ARG A 124 20.20 -29.84 12.71
CA ARG A 124 20.62 -30.96 13.57
C ARG A 124 19.51 -31.40 14.53
N ARG A 125 18.89 -30.45 15.23
CA ARG A 125 17.77 -30.71 16.14
C ARG A 125 16.56 -31.26 15.41
N ASN A 126 16.25 -30.74 14.22
CA ASN A 126 15.15 -31.23 13.40
C ASN A 126 15.38 -32.68 12.94
N ALA A 127 16.60 -33.02 12.50
CA ALA A 127 16.95 -34.39 12.10
C ALA A 127 16.83 -35.41 13.25
N ALA A 128 17.09 -34.97 14.49
CA ALA A 128 16.96 -35.79 15.69
C ALA A 128 15.51 -35.98 16.19
N ARG A 129 14.52 -35.30 15.62
CA ARG A 129 13.10 -35.46 16.00
C ARG A 129 12.53 -36.77 15.51
N ASP A 130 11.43 -37.20 16.12
CA ASP A 130 10.60 -38.26 15.58
C ASP A 130 10.06 -37.88 14.20
N THR A 131 9.94 -38.87 13.31
CA THR A 131 9.57 -38.65 11.90
C THR A 131 8.27 -37.85 11.75
N ALA A 132 7.32 -38.01 12.68
CA ALA A 132 6.05 -37.28 12.68
C ALA A 132 6.18 -35.77 12.99
N ASP A 133 7.25 -35.35 13.68
CA ASP A 133 7.51 -33.98 14.13
C ASP A 133 8.62 -33.28 13.32
N ARG A 134 9.20 -34.00 12.36
CA ARG A 134 10.20 -33.44 11.43
C ARG A 134 9.52 -32.49 10.45
N VAL A 135 10.10 -31.30 10.34
CA VAL A 135 9.71 -30.31 9.33
C VAL A 135 10.65 -30.44 8.12
N PRO A 136 10.18 -30.26 6.87
CA PRO A 136 11.06 -30.31 5.71
C PRO A 136 12.26 -29.35 5.83
N GLU A 137 13.47 -29.83 5.54
CA GLU A 137 14.69 -29.01 5.68
C GLU A 137 14.67 -27.75 4.81
N ASP A 138 14.16 -27.86 3.58
CA ASP A 138 14.03 -26.73 2.66
C ASP A 138 13.15 -25.62 3.22
N TYR A 139 12.12 -25.99 4.00
CA TYR A 139 11.28 -25.02 4.69
C TYR A 139 12.06 -24.28 5.79
N ILE A 140 12.90 -24.98 6.56
CA ILE A 140 13.74 -24.36 7.60
C ILE A 140 14.77 -23.43 6.97
N ARG A 141 15.48 -23.88 5.93
CA ARG A 141 16.49 -23.08 5.21
C ARG A 141 15.88 -21.83 4.59
N SER A 142 14.75 -21.98 3.90
CA SER A 142 14.04 -20.84 3.32
C SER A 142 13.52 -19.90 4.40
N SER A 143 12.89 -20.40 5.46
CA SER A 143 12.40 -19.55 6.56
C SER A 143 13.53 -18.79 7.26
N TRP A 144 14.67 -19.45 7.50
CA TRP A 144 15.85 -18.79 8.06
C TRP A 144 16.31 -17.67 7.14
N LYS A 145 16.56 -17.95 5.86
CA LYS A 145 16.99 -16.94 4.87
C LYS A 145 16.06 -15.72 4.83
N HIS A 146 14.74 -15.92 4.92
CA HIS A 146 13.76 -14.84 4.82
C HIS A 146 13.56 -14.05 6.11
N PHE A 147 13.63 -14.69 7.29
CA PHE A 147 13.14 -14.07 8.53
C PHE A 147 14.20 -13.81 9.60
N HIS A 148 15.36 -14.48 9.60
CA HIS A 148 16.30 -14.41 10.74
C HIS A 148 16.79 -12.98 11.07
N THR A 149 16.94 -12.10 10.07
CA THR A 149 17.38 -10.71 10.26
C THR A 149 16.30 -9.76 10.78
N ALA A 150 15.03 -10.18 10.72
CA ALA A 150 13.89 -9.33 11.03
C ALA A 150 13.06 -9.83 12.22
N MET A 151 13.02 -11.15 12.44
CA MET A 151 12.15 -11.82 13.43
C MET A 151 12.27 -11.26 14.84
N PHE A 152 13.51 -10.97 15.27
CA PHE A 152 13.83 -10.58 16.64
C PHE A 152 13.94 -9.06 16.84
N ARG A 153 13.62 -8.26 15.82
CA ARG A 153 13.56 -6.80 15.98
C ARG A 153 12.55 -6.44 17.08
N PRO A 154 12.80 -5.37 17.86
CA PRO A 154 11.82 -4.86 18.81
C PRO A 154 10.46 -4.66 18.14
N LEU A 155 9.40 -5.03 18.86
CA LEU A 155 8.03 -4.83 18.37
C LEU A 155 7.55 -3.43 18.77
N GLU A 156 7.00 -2.71 17.81
CA GLU A 156 6.32 -1.43 18.01
C GLU A 156 4.85 -1.61 17.59
N PRO A 157 4.01 -2.22 18.45
CA PRO A 157 2.62 -2.53 18.10
C PRO A 157 1.79 -1.28 17.76
N GLY A 158 2.19 -0.10 18.24
CA GLY A 158 1.36 1.10 18.22
C GLY A 158 0.44 1.17 19.43
N ASP A 159 -0.38 2.22 19.48
CA ASP A 159 -1.47 2.40 20.44
C ASP A 159 -2.73 2.84 19.66
N PRO A 160 -3.80 2.03 19.64
CA PRO A 160 -5.07 2.39 19.00
C PRO A 160 -5.72 3.68 19.50
N ASN A 161 -5.35 4.15 20.70
CA ASN A 161 -5.83 5.37 21.35
C ASN A 161 -4.75 6.46 21.46
N GLY A 162 -3.56 6.20 20.93
CA GLY A 162 -2.44 7.14 20.95
C GLY A 162 -2.57 8.27 19.93
N ASN A 163 -1.45 8.94 19.65
CA ASN A 163 -1.38 9.92 18.58
C ASN A 163 -1.59 9.26 17.20
N LEU A 164 -1.64 10.06 16.13
CA LEU A 164 -1.88 9.57 14.77
C LEU A 164 -0.88 8.48 14.32
N LEU A 165 0.41 8.63 14.62
CA LEU A 165 1.43 7.64 14.27
C LEU A 165 1.18 6.31 14.96
N GLU A 166 0.88 6.35 16.26
CA GLU A 166 0.59 5.16 17.06
C GLU A 166 -0.68 4.45 16.59
N ARG A 167 -1.72 5.22 16.22
CA ARG A 167 -2.95 4.66 15.64
C ARG A 167 -2.73 4.03 14.27
N MET A 168 -1.82 4.56 13.46
CA MET A 168 -1.42 3.99 12.17
C MET A 168 -0.57 2.72 12.34
N ARG A 169 0.35 2.67 13.33
CA ARG A 169 1.09 1.45 13.69
C ARG A 169 0.17 0.33 14.18
N ALA A 170 -0.86 0.71 14.93
CA ALA A 170 -1.83 -0.21 15.50
C ALA A 170 -2.81 -0.81 14.49
N ASP A 171 -2.87 -0.31 13.25
CA ASP A 171 -3.74 -0.84 12.21
C ASP A 171 -3.00 -1.94 11.40
N PRO A 172 -3.46 -3.20 11.40
CA PRO A 172 -2.79 -4.29 10.69
C PRO A 172 -2.78 -4.10 9.16
N TYR A 173 -3.65 -3.23 8.64
CA TYR A 173 -3.75 -2.95 7.21
C TYR A 173 -2.93 -1.73 6.80
N VAL A 174 -2.25 -1.07 7.73
CA VAL A 174 -1.32 0.03 7.47
C VAL A 174 0.12 -0.45 7.74
N ARG A 175 1.02 -0.03 6.87
CA ARG A 175 2.46 -0.23 6.97
C ARG A 175 3.11 1.12 7.17
N VAL A 176 3.72 1.30 8.34
CA VAL A 176 4.48 2.49 8.71
C VAL A 176 5.97 2.23 8.45
N ILE A 177 6.62 3.10 7.68
CA ILE A 177 8.02 2.94 7.29
C ILE A 177 8.76 4.27 7.56
N PRO A 178 9.94 4.26 8.20
CA PRO A 178 10.78 5.45 8.28
C PRO A 178 11.10 6.02 6.90
N VAL A 179 10.97 7.32 6.73
CA VAL A 179 11.33 8.00 5.48
C VAL A 179 12.85 8.10 5.41
N ARG A 180 13.45 7.59 4.32
CA ARG A 180 14.89 7.73 4.08
C ARG A 180 15.27 9.21 4.11
N GLY A 181 16.40 9.53 4.75
CA GLY A 181 16.92 10.89 4.84
C GLY A 181 16.31 11.75 5.96
N GLU A 182 15.28 11.27 6.66
CA GLU A 182 14.66 11.94 7.81
C GLU A 182 14.92 11.12 9.09
N THR A 183 15.03 11.79 10.24
CA THR A 183 15.30 11.14 11.54
C THR A 183 14.04 10.70 12.27
N ASP A 184 12.93 11.42 12.10
CA ASP A 184 11.69 11.21 12.87
C ASP A 184 10.44 11.44 12.00
N VAL A 185 10.47 10.95 10.75
CA VAL A 185 9.33 11.03 9.83
C VAL A 185 9.03 9.65 9.26
N TYR A 186 7.76 9.30 9.23
CA TYR A 186 7.27 7.98 8.83
C TYR A 186 6.24 8.11 7.71
N ALA A 187 6.41 7.31 6.66
CA ALA A 187 5.43 7.15 5.60
C ALA A 187 4.43 6.05 5.97
N CYS A 188 3.15 6.39 5.99
CA CYS A 188 2.08 5.40 6.04
C CYS A 188 1.77 4.91 4.64
N ASN A 189 1.42 3.63 4.51
CA ASN A 189 0.95 3.02 3.28
C ASN A 189 0.00 1.87 3.62
N PHE A 190 -1.06 1.66 2.87
CA PHE A 190 -1.84 0.43 3.03
C PHE A 190 -1.02 -0.81 2.64
N THR A 191 -1.31 -1.94 3.27
CA THR A 191 -0.66 -3.21 2.97
C THR A 191 -1.17 -3.82 1.66
N ALA A 192 -0.37 -4.71 1.05
CA ALA A 192 -0.81 -5.44 -0.14
C ALA A 192 -2.05 -6.33 0.12
N GLU A 193 -2.21 -6.79 1.36
CA GLU A 193 -3.41 -7.50 1.81
C GLU A 193 -4.63 -6.59 1.81
N ALA A 194 -4.53 -5.40 2.41
CA ALA A 194 -5.61 -4.41 2.42
C ALA A 194 -6.10 -4.08 1.01
N PHE A 195 -5.15 -3.92 0.07
CA PHE A 195 -5.47 -3.68 -1.33
C PHE A 195 -6.18 -4.86 -2.00
N ARG A 196 -5.68 -6.10 -1.82
CA ARG A 196 -6.25 -7.31 -2.46
C ARG A 196 -7.61 -7.69 -1.89
N GLU A 197 -7.80 -7.50 -0.59
CA GLU A 197 -9.03 -7.87 0.12
C GLU A 197 -10.02 -6.70 0.20
N HIS A 198 -9.75 -5.58 -0.48
CA HIS A 198 -10.60 -4.38 -0.49
C HIS A 198 -10.95 -3.85 0.91
N ARG A 199 -10.01 -3.95 1.86
CA ARG A 199 -10.20 -3.50 3.24
C ARG A 199 -9.95 -2.00 3.35
N TRP A 200 -10.95 -1.22 2.98
CA TRP A 200 -10.92 0.24 2.97
C TRP A 200 -11.65 0.80 4.20
N THR A 201 -10.95 0.87 5.32
CA THR A 201 -11.34 1.62 6.52
C THR A 201 -10.89 3.08 6.41
N ASP A 202 -11.43 3.96 7.25
CA ASP A 202 -11.00 5.37 7.37
C ASP A 202 -9.47 5.49 7.41
N ARG A 203 -8.80 4.66 8.22
CA ARG A 203 -7.33 4.66 8.37
C ARG A 203 -6.62 4.23 7.07
N THR A 204 -7.05 3.16 6.42
CA THR A 204 -6.39 2.67 5.19
C THR A 204 -6.60 3.59 3.98
N ILE A 205 -7.73 4.31 3.93
CA ILE A 205 -8.00 5.35 2.92
C ILE A 205 -7.09 6.55 3.15
N ASN A 206 -6.93 6.96 4.42
CA ASN A 206 -6.05 8.04 4.85
C ASN A 206 -4.56 7.73 4.72
N ALA A 207 -4.16 6.45 4.79
CA ALA A 207 -2.76 6.05 4.83
C ALA A 207 -1.98 6.35 3.54
N ARG A 208 -2.62 6.70 2.42
CA ARG A 208 -1.93 6.90 1.13
C ARG A 208 -1.26 8.27 1.07
N GLY A 209 0.08 8.29 0.96
CA GLY A 209 0.82 9.55 0.86
C GLY A 209 0.76 10.39 2.14
N LEU A 210 0.59 9.73 3.29
CA LEU A 210 0.53 10.36 4.60
C LEU A 210 1.88 10.22 5.30
N PHE A 211 2.49 11.36 5.64
CA PHE A 211 3.79 11.42 6.30
C PHE A 211 3.64 12.07 7.67
N ILE A 212 4.04 11.36 8.72
CA ILE A 212 3.78 11.74 10.10
C ILE A 212 5.10 11.80 10.87
N GLY A 213 5.27 12.83 11.69
CA GLY A 213 6.39 12.93 12.64
C GLY A 213 6.22 11.98 13.83
N GLY A 214 7.28 11.69 14.59
CA GLY A 214 7.20 10.85 15.79
C GLY A 214 6.18 11.35 16.83
N ASN A 215 5.95 12.67 16.86
CA ASN A 215 4.96 13.32 17.71
C ASN A 215 3.49 13.15 17.23
N GLY A 216 3.26 12.56 16.05
CA GLY A 216 1.94 12.38 15.47
C GLY A 216 1.47 13.53 14.56
N GLN A 217 2.27 14.57 14.35
CA GLN A 217 1.92 15.66 13.42
C GLN A 217 2.08 15.24 11.97
N VAL A 218 1.16 15.67 11.11
CA VAL A 218 1.27 15.45 9.66
C VAL A 218 2.30 16.42 9.08
N VAL A 219 3.38 15.87 8.54
CA VAL A 219 4.52 16.62 7.98
C VAL A 219 4.29 16.92 6.49
N GLN A 220 3.70 15.98 5.78
CA GLN A 220 3.37 16.10 4.37
C GLN A 220 2.17 15.18 4.05
N ARG A 221 1.33 15.58 3.09
CA ARG A 221 0.10 14.86 2.78
C ARG A 221 -0.21 14.81 1.29
N GLY A 222 -0.56 13.63 0.81
CA GLY A 222 -1.12 13.37 -0.51
C GLY A 222 -2.63 13.17 -0.48
N PHE A 223 -3.21 12.83 -1.64
CA PHE A 223 -4.61 12.47 -1.73
C PHE A 223 -4.92 11.17 -0.97
N GLU A 224 -6.07 11.16 -0.31
CA GLU A 224 -6.70 9.92 0.13
C GLU A 224 -6.96 8.97 -1.04
N LYS A 225 -7.15 7.68 -0.74
CA LYS A 225 -7.54 6.71 -1.76
C LYS A 225 -8.98 7.00 -2.21
N PHE A 226 -9.13 7.56 -3.42
CA PHE A 226 -10.41 7.59 -4.14
C PHE A 226 -10.49 6.51 -5.23
N PHE A 227 -11.71 6.15 -5.60
CA PHE A 227 -12.03 5.02 -6.48
C PHE A 227 -12.50 5.49 -7.85
N ALA A 228 -12.36 4.64 -8.86
CA ALA A 228 -12.92 4.90 -10.16
C ALA A 228 -14.42 4.60 -10.19
N VAL A 229 -15.13 5.23 -11.12
CA VAL A 229 -16.49 4.81 -11.48
C VAL A 229 -16.45 3.33 -11.86
N ASP A 230 -17.38 2.55 -11.31
CA ASP A 230 -17.51 1.10 -11.47
C ASP A 230 -16.34 0.28 -10.89
N GLU A 231 -15.49 0.86 -10.01
CA GLU A 231 -14.42 0.13 -9.28
C GLU A 231 -14.96 -0.62 -8.05
N THR A 232 -16.00 -0.09 -7.39
CA THR A 232 -16.60 -0.64 -6.17
C THR A 232 -18.12 -0.48 -6.21
N GLU A 233 -18.85 -1.19 -5.34
CA GLU A 233 -20.30 -1.04 -5.21
C GLU A 233 -20.72 0.41 -4.93
N GLY A 234 -20.03 1.07 -3.99
CA GLY A 234 -20.25 2.47 -3.61
C GLY A 234 -19.77 3.50 -4.64
N THR A 235 -19.08 3.09 -5.70
CA THR A 235 -18.69 3.98 -6.81
C THR A 235 -19.22 3.50 -8.16
N SER A 236 -20.29 2.70 -8.16
CA SER A 236 -21.00 2.39 -9.41
C SER A 236 -21.54 3.67 -10.06
N PHE A 237 -21.67 3.67 -11.39
CA PHE A 237 -22.21 4.80 -12.14
C PHE A 237 -23.49 5.37 -11.52
N ALA A 238 -24.43 4.49 -11.17
CA ALA A 238 -25.70 4.89 -10.54
C ALA A 238 -25.48 5.58 -9.19
N GLN A 239 -24.61 5.05 -8.33
CA GLN A 239 -24.32 5.65 -7.03
C GLN A 239 -23.67 7.04 -7.16
N VAL A 240 -22.76 7.21 -8.12
CA VAL A 240 -22.10 8.51 -8.35
C VAL A 240 -23.08 9.58 -8.82
N VAL A 241 -24.02 9.21 -9.70
CA VAL A 241 -25.06 10.13 -10.17
C VAL A 241 -26.10 10.39 -9.07
N ASN A 242 -26.55 9.35 -8.37
CA ASN A 242 -27.51 9.48 -7.27
C ASN A 242 -26.95 10.34 -6.13
N HIS A 243 -25.65 10.29 -5.86
CA HIS A 243 -25.02 11.15 -4.86
C HIS A 243 -25.28 12.64 -5.17
N ALA A 244 -25.10 13.07 -6.42
CA ALA A 244 -25.41 14.44 -6.84
C ALA A 244 -26.89 14.79 -6.72
N GLN A 245 -27.78 13.80 -6.79
CA GLN A 245 -29.23 13.98 -6.69
C GLN A 245 -29.71 14.05 -5.24
N GLU A 246 -29.19 13.18 -4.38
CA GLU A 246 -29.58 13.04 -2.98
C GLU A 246 -28.89 14.07 -2.08
N HIS A 247 -27.72 14.57 -2.50
CA HIS A 247 -26.90 15.54 -1.79
C HIS A 247 -26.68 16.82 -2.63
N PRO A 248 -27.64 17.77 -2.65
CA PRO A 248 -27.48 19.03 -3.38
C PRO A 248 -26.24 19.84 -2.96
N GLU A 249 -25.76 19.68 -1.73
CA GLU A 249 -24.53 20.27 -1.20
C GLU A 249 -23.25 19.73 -1.85
N SER A 250 -23.34 18.58 -2.55
CA SER A 250 -22.23 18.01 -3.31
C SER A 250 -21.99 18.70 -4.67
N LEU A 251 -22.91 19.61 -5.06
CA LEU A 251 -22.81 20.43 -6.26
C LEU A 251 -22.25 21.84 -5.94
N PRO A 252 -21.58 22.50 -6.92
CA PRO A 252 -21.25 21.98 -8.24
C PRO A 252 -20.10 20.98 -8.21
N VAL A 253 -20.09 20.05 -9.18
CA VAL A 253 -18.98 19.10 -9.37
C VAL A 253 -18.00 19.67 -10.39
N ARG A 254 -16.74 19.85 -9.98
CA ARG A 254 -15.67 20.25 -10.91
C ARG A 254 -15.09 19.02 -11.58
N VAL A 255 -15.08 19.00 -12.91
CA VAL A 255 -14.53 17.89 -13.70
C VAL A 255 -13.20 18.34 -14.29
N GLU A 256 -12.11 17.77 -13.79
CA GLU A 256 -10.76 18.10 -14.24
C GLU A 256 -10.15 16.98 -15.09
N ARG A 257 -9.41 17.37 -16.13
CA ARG A 257 -8.62 16.46 -16.95
C ARG A 257 -7.67 15.66 -16.06
N LYS A 258 -7.72 14.33 -16.18
CA LYS A 258 -6.76 13.49 -15.49
C LYS A 258 -5.47 13.41 -16.29
N GLU A 259 -4.44 14.12 -15.81
CA GLU A 259 -3.08 14.00 -16.32
C GLU A 259 -2.51 12.59 -16.08
N ASN A 260 -1.58 12.16 -16.95
CA ASN A 260 -1.07 10.80 -16.99
C ASN A 260 0.46 10.75 -16.78
N GLY A 261 0.85 10.83 -15.51
CA GLY A 261 2.22 10.64 -15.06
C GLY A 261 2.24 9.92 -13.71
N PHE A 262 3.11 10.36 -12.81
CA PHE A 262 3.14 9.88 -11.43
C PHE A 262 2.95 11.03 -10.43
N LEU A 263 2.42 10.70 -9.26
CA LEU A 263 2.20 11.69 -8.19
C LEU A 263 3.54 12.09 -7.55
N GLY A 264 3.88 13.37 -7.64
CA GLY A 264 4.91 14.02 -6.86
C GLY A 264 4.30 14.88 -5.76
N LEU A 265 4.89 14.85 -4.57
CA LEU A 265 4.46 15.61 -3.42
C LEU A 265 5.61 16.52 -3.00
N VAL A 266 5.36 17.82 -2.94
CA VAL A 266 6.35 18.83 -2.56
C VAL A 266 5.90 19.54 -1.30
N GLY A 267 6.67 19.40 -0.23
CA GLY A 267 6.47 20.09 1.03
C GLY A 267 7.69 20.92 1.43
N ALA A 268 7.50 21.86 2.35
CA ALA A 268 8.61 22.56 2.98
C ALA A 268 9.41 21.61 3.89
N ALA A 269 10.74 21.63 3.76
CA ALA A 269 11.62 21.03 4.76
C ALA A 269 11.80 21.99 5.95
N GLY A 270 12.41 21.50 7.04
CA GLY A 270 12.60 22.31 8.25
C GLY A 270 13.53 23.52 8.09
N THR A 271 14.36 23.56 7.04
CA THR A 271 15.24 24.71 6.73
C THR A 271 14.61 25.57 5.64
N PRO A 272 14.55 26.91 5.80
CA PRO A 272 14.09 27.84 4.78
C PRO A 272 14.72 27.60 3.40
N GLY A 273 13.88 27.52 2.37
CA GLY A 273 14.30 27.31 0.97
C GLY A 273 14.63 25.86 0.59
N LEU A 274 14.61 24.92 1.55
CA LEU A 274 14.77 23.49 1.28
C LEU A 274 13.42 22.78 1.23
N PHE A 275 13.27 21.84 0.30
CA PHE A 275 12.01 21.15 0.03
C PHE A 275 12.15 19.65 0.23
N ARG A 276 11.01 19.01 0.45
CA ARG A 276 10.84 17.56 0.43
C ARG A 276 10.16 17.18 -0.87
N PHE A 277 10.91 16.55 -1.78
CA PHE A 277 10.38 16.01 -3.03
C PHE A 277 10.10 14.53 -2.87
N TRP A 278 8.86 14.15 -2.61
CA TRP A 278 8.50 12.77 -2.30
C TRP A 278 7.50 12.18 -3.28
N SER A 279 7.66 10.88 -3.53
CA SER A 279 6.60 10.08 -4.15
C SER A 279 5.59 9.65 -3.07
N LYS A 280 4.66 8.75 -3.42
CA LYS A 280 3.66 8.19 -2.48
C LYS A 280 4.25 7.51 -1.24
N SER A 281 5.49 7.06 -1.32
CA SER A 281 6.18 6.32 -0.25
C SER A 281 7.32 7.10 0.41
N GLY A 282 7.46 8.40 0.10
CA GLY A 282 8.54 9.24 0.61
C GLY A 282 9.67 9.40 -0.40
N GLN A 283 10.90 9.51 0.10
CA GLN A 283 12.10 9.66 -0.72
C GLN A 283 12.42 8.36 -1.47
N THR A 284 12.43 8.44 -2.79
CA THR A 284 12.77 7.34 -3.71
C THR A 284 13.57 7.90 -4.89
N ASP A 285 13.99 7.06 -5.83
CA ASP A 285 14.69 7.54 -7.03
C ASP A 285 13.82 8.45 -7.89
N TYR A 286 12.48 8.35 -7.75
CA TYR A 286 11.53 9.29 -8.38
C TYR A 286 11.61 10.71 -7.80
N SER A 287 12.16 10.91 -6.60
CA SER A 287 12.31 12.23 -5.98
C SER A 287 13.08 13.20 -6.88
N ALA A 288 14.14 12.71 -7.54
CA ALA A 288 14.93 13.52 -8.48
C ALA A 288 14.12 13.93 -9.72
N LEU A 289 13.19 13.09 -10.17
CA LEU A 289 12.31 13.38 -11.30
C LEU A 289 11.25 14.44 -10.96
N ILE A 290 10.88 14.58 -9.68
CA ILE A 290 9.99 15.64 -9.20
C ILE A 290 10.76 16.96 -9.09
N GLU A 291 11.98 16.92 -8.53
CA GLU A 291 12.79 18.11 -8.29
C GLU A 291 13.29 18.76 -9.57
N ARG A 292 13.73 17.96 -10.55
CA ARG A 292 14.31 18.43 -11.82
C ARG A 292 13.46 19.48 -12.55
N PRO A 293 12.15 19.31 -12.75
CA PRO A 293 11.28 20.30 -13.39
C PRO A 293 10.77 21.40 -12.43
N PHE A 294 11.10 21.37 -11.14
CA PHE A 294 10.70 22.39 -10.18
C PHE A 294 11.53 23.68 -10.39
N PRO A 295 10.98 24.88 -10.09
CA PRO A 295 11.72 26.13 -10.26
C PRO A 295 13.11 26.11 -9.59
N SER A 296 14.12 26.55 -10.36
CA SER A 296 15.51 26.63 -9.92
C SER A 296 15.90 28.03 -9.43
N ASP A 297 15.13 29.06 -9.79
CA ASP A 297 15.36 30.43 -9.32
C ASP A 297 15.24 30.53 -7.80
N SER A 298 16.26 31.08 -7.16
CA SER A 298 16.35 31.12 -5.69
C SER A 298 15.28 31.98 -5.02
N ALA A 299 14.85 33.07 -5.65
CA ALA A 299 13.82 33.95 -5.10
C ALA A 299 12.45 33.27 -5.19
N VAL A 300 12.14 32.65 -6.33
CA VAL A 300 10.92 31.85 -6.51
C VAL A 300 10.89 30.68 -5.52
N ARG A 301 12.01 29.98 -5.33
CA ARG A 301 12.10 28.89 -4.34
C ARG A 301 11.89 29.38 -2.91
N ALA A 302 12.46 30.52 -2.53
CA ALA A 302 12.24 31.08 -1.20
C ALA A 302 10.76 31.42 -0.97
N GLU A 303 10.11 32.00 -1.97
CA GLU A 303 8.68 32.32 -1.93
C GLU A 303 7.80 31.07 -1.83
N LEU A 304 8.01 30.09 -2.72
CA LEU A 304 7.26 28.83 -2.71
C LEU A 304 7.45 28.06 -1.40
N TRP A 305 8.68 28.07 -0.86
CA TRP A 305 8.95 27.45 0.44
C TRP A 305 8.13 28.11 1.54
N ARG A 306 8.15 29.45 1.60
CA ARG A 306 7.41 30.23 2.60
C ARG A 306 5.91 29.94 2.52
N MET A 307 5.36 29.90 1.31
CA MET A 307 3.97 29.54 1.05
C MET A 307 3.60 28.15 1.59
N LEU A 308 4.35 27.11 1.21
CA LEU A 308 4.09 25.75 1.70
C LEU A 308 4.21 25.63 3.22
N HIS A 309 5.19 26.34 3.80
CA HIS A 309 5.46 26.31 5.23
C HIS A 309 4.38 27.04 6.04
N GLU A 310 4.08 28.30 5.71
CA GLU A 310 3.15 29.15 6.47
C GLU A 310 1.70 28.69 6.33
N TRP A 311 1.29 28.23 5.14
CA TRP A 311 -0.04 27.68 4.93
C TRP A 311 -0.18 26.24 5.45
N ASN A 312 0.95 25.61 5.82
CA ASN A 312 1.02 24.23 6.27
C ASN A 312 0.35 23.26 5.27
N VAL A 313 0.79 23.34 4.02
CA VAL A 313 0.25 22.54 2.90
C VAL A 313 1.35 21.76 2.18
N THR A 314 0.92 20.74 1.45
CA THR A 314 1.71 20.00 0.47
C THR A 314 1.21 20.34 -0.92
N ALA A 315 2.09 20.69 -1.85
CA ALA A 315 1.74 20.78 -3.26
C ALA A 315 1.79 19.38 -3.88
N ALA A 316 0.65 18.90 -4.36
CA ALA A 316 0.54 17.67 -5.12
C ALA A 316 0.65 17.98 -6.62
N PHE A 317 1.55 17.29 -7.29
CA PHE A 317 1.80 17.41 -8.73
C PHE A 317 1.58 16.08 -9.44
N GLU A 318 1.06 16.13 -10.67
CA GLU A 318 1.32 15.07 -11.64
C GLU A 318 2.63 15.41 -12.35
N VAL A 319 3.62 14.52 -12.21
CA VAL A 319 4.93 14.64 -12.85
C VAL A 319 4.91 13.89 -14.17
N ILE A 320 5.08 14.63 -15.25
CA ILE A 320 5.21 14.09 -16.60
C ILE A 320 6.69 13.96 -16.92
N ASP A 321 7.16 12.75 -17.19
CA ASP A 321 8.56 12.46 -17.48
C ASP A 321 8.69 11.56 -18.71
N ARG A 322 9.25 12.10 -19.80
CA ARG A 322 9.35 11.40 -21.09
C ARG A 322 10.58 10.51 -21.20
N GLU A 323 11.57 10.67 -20.33
CA GLU A 323 12.86 10.00 -20.44
C GLU A 323 12.93 8.72 -19.59
N SER A 324 12.31 8.74 -18.43
CA SER A 324 12.44 7.72 -17.38
C SER A 324 11.12 7.12 -16.93
N ASP A 325 9.97 7.77 -17.20
CA ASP A 325 8.66 7.28 -16.75
C ASP A 325 7.52 7.52 -17.77
N ARG A 326 7.72 7.03 -19.00
CA ARG A 326 6.71 7.12 -20.06
C ARG A 326 5.44 6.40 -19.67
N HIS A 327 4.33 7.13 -19.76
CA HIS A 327 3.00 6.63 -19.51
C HIS A 327 2.24 6.35 -20.83
N ILE A 328 0.92 6.16 -20.77
CA ILE A 328 0.11 5.73 -21.93
C ILE A 328 -0.22 6.92 -22.83
N VAL A 329 -0.55 8.07 -22.25
CA VAL A 329 -0.83 9.29 -22.99
C VAL A 329 0.47 10.02 -23.27
N GLY A 330 0.71 10.36 -24.54
CA GLY A 330 1.87 11.13 -24.97
C GLY A 330 1.79 12.60 -24.56
N TYR A 331 2.95 13.19 -24.28
CA TYR A 331 3.13 14.60 -23.96
C TYR A 331 4.30 15.18 -24.76
N GLU A 332 4.22 16.47 -25.10
CA GLU A 332 5.26 17.17 -25.85
C GLU A 332 6.51 17.48 -25.01
N SER A 333 6.35 17.64 -23.70
CA SER A 333 7.46 17.96 -22.79
C SER A 333 7.27 17.33 -21.41
N SER A 334 8.40 17.05 -20.75
CA SER A 334 8.43 16.73 -19.32
C SER A 334 8.11 17.98 -18.51
N GLY A 335 7.49 17.82 -17.34
CA GLY A 335 7.13 18.94 -16.49
C GLY A 335 6.18 18.59 -15.35
N LEU A 336 5.83 19.61 -14.57
CA LEU A 336 4.90 19.48 -13.45
C LEU A 336 3.51 19.99 -13.86
N ARG A 337 2.48 19.30 -13.37
CA ARG A 337 1.10 19.79 -13.36
C ARG A 337 0.62 19.90 -11.93
N LEU A 338 0.39 21.11 -11.44
CA LEU A 338 -0.11 21.31 -10.08
C LEU A 338 -1.54 20.80 -10.01
N LEU A 339 -1.76 19.72 -9.25
CA LEU A 339 -3.07 19.16 -9.03
C LEU A 339 -3.79 20.02 -7.99
N HIS A 340 -3.32 19.95 -6.73
CA HIS A 340 -3.93 20.64 -5.61
C HIS A 340 -2.90 20.96 -4.51
N LEU A 341 -3.24 21.95 -3.68
CA LEU A 341 -2.61 22.12 -2.38
C LEU A 341 -3.40 21.31 -1.35
N ILE A 342 -2.74 20.47 -0.57
CA ILE A 342 -3.37 19.57 0.40
C ILE A 342 -2.90 19.96 1.79
N ARG A 343 -3.84 20.17 2.74
CA ARG A 343 -3.48 20.56 4.10
C ARG A 343 -2.75 19.45 4.83
N ASN A 344 -1.69 19.80 5.55
CA ASN A 344 -0.95 18.88 6.42
C ASN A 344 -1.70 18.71 7.75
N ALA A 345 -2.86 18.08 7.68
CA ALA A 345 -3.74 17.78 8.81
C ALA A 345 -4.07 16.27 8.84
N GLU A 346 -4.75 15.78 9.88
CA GLU A 346 -5.26 14.40 9.94
C GLU A 346 -6.52 14.19 9.08
N SER A 347 -7.40 15.18 8.98
CA SER A 347 -8.54 15.16 8.07
C SER A 347 -8.13 15.70 6.70
N PHE A 348 -8.48 15.00 5.63
CA PHE A 348 -8.18 15.44 4.28
C PHE A 348 -8.94 16.72 3.93
N SER A 349 -8.22 17.67 3.33
CA SER A 349 -8.83 18.85 2.73
C SER A 349 -7.89 19.43 1.68
N ILE A 350 -8.48 19.92 0.59
CA ILE A 350 -7.81 20.69 -0.44
C ILE A 350 -7.86 22.17 -0.04
N ASP A 351 -6.72 22.86 -0.15
CA ASP A 351 -6.61 24.28 0.17
C ASP A 351 -6.77 25.14 -1.09
N ALA A 352 -7.99 25.13 -1.64
CA ALA A 352 -8.32 25.83 -2.88
C ALA A 352 -8.08 27.35 -2.82
N ALA A 353 -8.11 27.94 -1.62
CA ALA A 353 -7.95 29.39 -1.42
C ALA A 353 -6.56 29.90 -1.82
N HIS A 354 -5.51 29.09 -1.66
CA HIS A 354 -4.12 29.49 -1.94
C HIS A 354 -3.59 28.98 -3.28
N GLU A 355 -4.38 28.18 -3.98
CA GLU A 355 -3.96 27.46 -5.17
C GLU A 355 -3.59 28.38 -6.34
N GLU A 356 -4.37 29.41 -6.60
CA GLU A 356 -4.08 30.38 -7.67
C GLU A 356 -2.77 31.13 -7.38
N THR A 357 -2.59 31.59 -6.15
CA THR A 357 -1.39 32.32 -5.72
C THR A 357 -0.13 31.45 -5.88
N PHE A 358 -0.19 30.19 -5.42
CA PHE A 358 0.94 29.26 -5.56
C PHE A 358 1.25 28.92 -7.02
N THR A 359 0.19 28.76 -7.84
CA THR A 359 0.31 28.47 -9.28
C THR A 359 1.06 29.60 -9.99
N LEU A 360 0.67 30.85 -9.74
CA LEU A 360 1.27 32.03 -10.35
C LEU A 360 2.73 32.21 -9.90
N ALA A 361 3.01 32.09 -8.60
CA ALA A 361 4.37 32.25 -8.07
C ALA A 361 5.35 31.23 -8.65
N GLY A 362 4.92 29.98 -8.84
CA GLY A 362 5.78 28.92 -9.38
C GLY A 362 5.75 28.77 -10.90
N GLY A 363 4.89 29.52 -11.60
CA GLY A 363 4.67 29.34 -13.04
C GLY A 363 4.14 27.96 -13.40
N PHE A 364 3.36 27.33 -12.51
CA PHE A 364 2.87 25.97 -12.72
C PHE A 364 1.67 25.95 -13.66
N VAL A 365 1.56 24.87 -14.46
CA VAL A 365 0.35 24.59 -15.23
C VAL A 365 -0.57 23.70 -14.40
N ARG A 366 -1.86 23.99 -14.40
CA ARG A 366 -2.87 23.14 -13.77
C ARG A 366 -3.59 22.25 -14.79
N PRO A 367 -4.16 21.11 -14.37
CA PRO A 367 -5.11 20.38 -15.18
C PRO A 367 -6.27 21.27 -15.65
N GLU A 368 -6.70 21.04 -16.88
CA GLU A 368 -7.84 21.75 -17.46
C GLU A 368 -9.14 21.33 -16.76
N THR A 369 -9.94 22.30 -16.32
CA THR A 369 -11.34 22.04 -15.93
C THR A 369 -12.17 21.93 -17.20
N VAL A 370 -12.66 20.73 -17.50
CA VAL A 370 -13.38 20.44 -18.75
C VAL A 370 -14.89 20.64 -18.61
N ALA A 371 -15.42 20.59 -17.38
CA ALA A 371 -16.81 20.89 -17.09
C ALA A 371 -16.99 21.31 -15.62
N ILE A 372 -18.06 22.05 -15.36
CA ILE A 372 -18.61 22.28 -14.02
C ILE A 372 -20.06 21.81 -14.08
N CYS A 373 -20.37 20.73 -13.38
CA CYS A 373 -21.69 20.12 -13.40
C CYS A 373 -22.55 20.66 -12.26
N HIS A 374 -23.73 21.16 -12.58
CA HIS A 374 -24.73 21.71 -11.67
C HIS A 374 -25.95 20.80 -11.50
N SER A 375 -25.99 19.64 -12.17
CA SER A 375 -27.05 18.65 -12.01
C SER A 375 -26.54 17.22 -12.13
N PRO A 376 -27.31 16.22 -11.64
CA PRO A 376 -26.99 14.80 -11.83
C PRO A 376 -26.88 14.38 -13.30
N GLU A 377 -27.69 14.95 -14.19
CA GLU A 377 -27.65 14.68 -15.63
C GLU A 377 -26.33 15.15 -16.25
N GLU A 378 -25.84 16.33 -15.85
CA GLU A 378 -24.55 16.84 -16.30
C GLU A 378 -23.39 15.98 -15.78
N VAL A 379 -23.49 15.46 -14.54
CA VAL A 379 -22.53 14.48 -14.00
C VAL A 379 -22.53 13.20 -14.83
N ALA A 380 -23.71 12.66 -15.14
CA ALA A 380 -23.86 11.47 -15.97
C ALA A 380 -23.24 11.66 -17.37
N GLN A 381 -23.50 12.81 -17.99
CA GLN A 381 -22.93 13.18 -19.29
C GLN A 381 -21.40 13.27 -19.22
N ALA A 382 -20.85 13.96 -18.22
CA ALA A 382 -19.41 14.11 -18.05
C ALA A 382 -18.70 12.74 -17.87
N ILE A 383 -19.33 11.80 -17.16
CA ILE A 383 -18.81 10.43 -17.04
C ILE A 383 -18.81 9.71 -18.40
N GLY A 384 -19.88 9.84 -19.18
CA GLY A 384 -19.99 9.26 -20.52
C GLY A 384 -18.92 9.80 -21.47
N GLU A 385 -18.77 11.12 -21.54
CA GLU A 385 -17.76 11.79 -22.36
C GLU A 385 -16.33 11.40 -21.95
N ALA A 386 -16.07 11.31 -20.64
CA ALA A 386 -14.78 10.86 -20.13
C ALA A 386 -14.46 9.40 -20.46
N LYS A 387 -15.46 8.49 -20.45
CA LYS A 387 -15.29 7.10 -20.87
C LYS A 387 -14.91 7.00 -22.37
N ALA A 388 -15.48 7.88 -23.20
CA ALA A 388 -15.21 7.94 -24.64
C ALA A 388 -13.93 8.71 -25.01
N SER A 389 -13.29 9.40 -24.06
CA SER A 389 -12.13 10.25 -24.32
C SER A 389 -10.91 9.47 -24.88
N PRO A 390 -10.13 10.04 -25.81
CA PRO A 390 -8.84 9.46 -26.20
C PRO A 390 -7.73 9.68 -25.16
N ARG A 391 -7.98 10.48 -24.12
CA ARG A 391 -7.04 10.77 -23.01
C ARG A 391 -7.21 9.74 -21.89
N GLU A 392 -6.49 9.88 -20.77
CA GLU A 392 -6.63 8.95 -19.63
C GLU A 392 -8.04 8.98 -19.03
N GLY A 393 -8.65 10.16 -18.90
CA GLY A 393 -9.97 10.37 -18.34
C GLY A 393 -10.05 11.66 -17.53
N VAL A 394 -10.86 11.68 -16.47
CA VAL A 394 -11.09 12.86 -15.62
C VAL A 394 -11.15 12.49 -14.13
N VAL A 395 -11.05 13.49 -13.27
CA VAL A 395 -11.38 13.41 -11.85
C VAL A 395 -12.56 14.36 -11.60
N LEU A 396 -13.59 13.84 -10.94
CA LEU A 396 -14.74 14.59 -10.45
C LEU A 396 -14.45 14.97 -8.99
N TYR A 397 -14.51 16.27 -8.72
CA TYR A 397 -14.41 16.84 -7.37
C TYR A 397 -15.77 17.41 -6.99
N PHE A 398 -16.46 16.72 -6.10
CA PHE A 398 -17.73 17.17 -5.53
C PHE A 398 -17.47 18.26 -4.47
N ALA A 399 -18.42 19.17 -4.30
CA ALA A 399 -18.30 20.31 -3.39
C ALA A 399 -18.25 19.91 -1.91
N ASP A 400 -18.78 18.73 -1.58
CA ASP A 400 -18.70 18.12 -0.24
C ASP A 400 -17.34 17.43 0.04
N GLY A 401 -16.42 17.45 -0.93
CA GLY A 401 -15.09 16.86 -0.84
C GLY A 401 -14.99 15.43 -1.37
N TRP A 402 -16.08 14.81 -1.82
CA TRP A 402 -16.01 13.50 -2.45
C TRP A 402 -15.27 13.56 -3.79
N MET A 403 -14.43 12.56 -4.05
CA MET A 403 -13.64 12.48 -5.27
C MET A 403 -13.85 11.13 -5.95
N VAL A 404 -14.12 11.17 -7.25
CA VAL A 404 -14.26 9.96 -8.08
C VAL A 404 -13.52 10.17 -9.38
N LYS A 405 -12.83 9.14 -9.88
CA LYS A 405 -12.15 9.21 -11.18
C LYS A 405 -12.88 8.42 -12.26
N VAL A 406 -12.85 8.92 -13.47
CA VAL A 406 -13.27 8.17 -14.65
C VAL A 406 -12.04 7.91 -15.49
N LYS A 407 -11.88 6.66 -15.94
CA LYS A 407 -10.85 6.30 -16.92
C LYS A 407 -11.53 5.97 -18.23
N SER A 408 -10.95 6.44 -19.32
CA SER A 408 -11.43 6.12 -20.66
C SER A 408 -11.33 4.63 -20.94
N ASP A 409 -12.22 4.14 -21.81
CA ASP A 409 -12.21 2.75 -22.23
C ASP A 409 -10.94 2.41 -23.01
N ARG A 410 -10.46 3.34 -23.83
CA ARG A 410 -9.17 3.22 -24.53
C ARG A 410 -8.01 3.08 -23.54
N TYR A 411 -7.92 3.92 -22.52
CA TYR A 411 -6.85 3.85 -21.53
C TYR A 411 -6.88 2.52 -20.76
N LYS A 412 -8.07 2.06 -20.34
CA LYS A 412 -8.22 0.77 -19.64
C LYS A 412 -7.75 -0.40 -20.52
N LEU A 413 -8.11 -0.39 -21.80
CA LEU A 413 -7.69 -1.41 -22.77
C LEU A 413 -6.16 -1.44 -22.90
N VAL A 414 -5.53 -0.30 -23.17
CA VAL A 414 -4.06 -0.22 -23.35
C VAL A 414 -3.32 -0.62 -22.08
N LYS A 415 -3.79 -0.16 -20.92
CA LYS A 415 -3.20 -0.50 -19.63
C LYS A 415 -3.26 -2.01 -19.34
N ALA A 416 -4.32 -2.69 -19.74
CA ALA A 416 -4.47 -4.13 -19.51
C ALA A 416 -3.45 -4.98 -20.30
N MET A 417 -2.94 -4.47 -21.42
CA MET A 417 -1.92 -5.14 -22.23
C MET A 417 -0.51 -5.07 -21.62
N ARG A 418 -0.19 -4.00 -20.87
CA ARG A 418 1.15 -3.77 -20.29
C ARG A 418 1.79 -5.01 -19.64
N PRO A 419 1.16 -5.72 -18.68
CA PRO A 419 1.81 -6.88 -18.05
C PRO A 419 2.05 -8.05 -19.01
N LEU A 420 1.21 -8.20 -20.05
CA LEU A 420 1.40 -9.22 -21.08
C LEU A 420 2.61 -8.86 -21.95
N MET A 421 2.70 -7.60 -22.37
CA MET A 421 3.79 -7.09 -23.20
C MET A 421 5.13 -7.10 -22.46
N GLN A 422 5.17 -6.67 -21.20
CA GLN A 422 6.38 -6.79 -20.35
C GLN A 422 6.85 -8.23 -20.23
N ARG A 423 5.92 -9.19 -20.11
CA ARG A 423 6.27 -10.62 -20.05
C ARG A 423 6.89 -11.13 -21.34
N VAL A 424 6.34 -10.74 -22.49
CA VAL A 424 6.79 -11.21 -23.80
C VAL A 424 8.08 -10.50 -24.22
N LEU A 425 8.05 -9.17 -24.27
CA LEU A 425 9.10 -8.35 -24.86
C LEU A 425 10.31 -8.18 -23.94
N LEU A 426 10.13 -8.13 -22.63
CA LEU A 426 11.25 -7.91 -21.68
C LEU A 426 11.77 -9.20 -21.05
N ARG A 427 10.91 -10.22 -20.89
CA ARG A 427 11.27 -11.47 -20.19
C ARG A 427 11.39 -12.67 -21.13
N GLY A 428 11.09 -12.51 -22.43
CA GLY A 428 11.16 -13.59 -23.43
C GLY A 428 10.21 -14.75 -23.14
N ARG A 429 9.10 -14.52 -22.42
CA ARG A 429 8.14 -15.58 -22.06
C ARG A 429 6.88 -15.49 -22.91
N SER A 430 6.29 -16.63 -23.24
CA SER A 430 4.99 -16.69 -23.93
C SER A 430 3.85 -16.05 -23.12
N PHE A 431 2.79 -15.63 -23.81
CA PHE A 431 1.54 -15.21 -23.17
C PHE A 431 1.03 -16.28 -22.21
N ASN A 432 0.57 -15.87 -21.03
CA ASN A 432 -0.01 -16.75 -20.01
C ASN A 432 -1.54 -16.62 -19.92
N LYS A 433 -2.16 -15.89 -20.87
CA LYS A 433 -3.60 -15.65 -20.97
C LYS A 433 -4.02 -15.68 -22.44
N SER A 434 -5.26 -16.07 -22.69
CA SER A 434 -5.96 -16.00 -23.98
C SER A 434 -7.12 -15.01 -23.90
N GLY A 435 -7.69 -14.64 -25.07
CA GLY A 435 -8.82 -13.72 -25.20
C GLY A 435 -8.43 -12.39 -25.85
N ASP A 436 -9.43 -11.53 -26.09
CA ASP A 436 -9.33 -10.34 -26.95
C ASP A 436 -8.15 -9.42 -26.61
N ILE A 437 -7.85 -9.21 -25.32
CA ILE A 437 -6.73 -8.38 -24.89
C ILE A 437 -5.38 -9.00 -25.27
N ALA A 438 -5.25 -10.32 -25.13
CA ALA A 438 -4.03 -11.03 -25.51
C ALA A 438 -3.88 -11.09 -27.03
N ASP A 439 -4.99 -11.24 -27.76
CA ASP A 439 -5.01 -11.27 -29.22
C ASP A 439 -4.66 -9.90 -29.80
N LEU A 440 -5.21 -8.82 -29.25
CA LEU A 440 -4.83 -7.45 -29.62
C LEU A 440 -3.36 -7.16 -29.31
N ALA A 441 -2.87 -7.57 -28.14
CA ALA A 441 -1.46 -7.41 -27.80
C ALA A 441 -0.53 -8.16 -28.77
N ARG A 442 -0.93 -9.34 -29.27
CA ARG A 442 -0.19 -10.05 -30.33
C ARG A 442 -0.19 -9.26 -31.63
N ARG A 443 -1.35 -8.81 -32.11
CA ARG A 443 -1.44 -7.99 -33.33
C ARG A 443 -0.57 -6.73 -33.26
N ILE A 444 -0.51 -6.06 -32.10
CA ILE A 444 0.36 -4.89 -31.90
C ILE A 444 1.85 -5.28 -32.00
N ILE A 445 2.25 -6.40 -31.39
CA ILE A 445 3.63 -6.88 -31.46
C ILE A 445 4.00 -7.26 -32.90
N ASP A 446 3.11 -7.97 -33.60
CA ASP A 446 3.30 -8.38 -34.99
C ASP A 446 3.43 -7.15 -35.90
N TYR A 447 2.52 -6.18 -35.77
CA TYR A 447 2.58 -4.90 -36.49
C TYR A 447 3.90 -4.16 -36.20
N ALA A 448 4.30 -4.07 -34.93
CA ALA A 448 5.55 -3.41 -34.58
C ALA A 448 6.78 -4.13 -35.17
N HIS A 449 6.76 -5.46 -35.24
CA HIS A 449 7.80 -6.24 -35.91
C HIS A 449 7.84 -5.98 -37.42
N GLU A 450 6.69 -6.03 -38.10
CA GLU A 450 6.55 -5.78 -39.53
C GLU A 450 7.02 -4.37 -39.94
N HIS A 451 6.79 -3.39 -39.07
CA HIS A 451 7.14 -1.98 -39.30
C HIS A 451 8.44 -1.53 -38.62
N HIS A 452 9.23 -2.44 -38.05
CA HIS A 452 10.51 -2.15 -37.38
C HIS A 452 10.40 -1.11 -36.24
N ILE A 453 9.31 -1.15 -35.48
CA ILE A 453 9.06 -0.26 -34.34
C ILE A 453 9.53 -0.94 -33.05
N ASP A 454 10.51 -0.36 -32.35
CA ASP A 454 10.86 -0.83 -30.98
C ASP A 454 9.78 -0.36 -29.99
N LEU A 455 9.08 -1.32 -29.38
CA LEU A 455 8.06 -1.10 -28.36
C LEU A 455 8.62 -0.97 -26.96
N ALA A 456 9.93 -1.13 -26.77
CA ALA A 456 10.58 -0.90 -25.50
C ALA A 456 11.42 0.39 -25.53
N TYR A 457 11.71 0.90 -24.34
CA TYR A 457 12.60 2.02 -24.13
C TYR A 457 13.43 1.80 -22.86
N GLU A 458 14.57 2.48 -22.78
CA GLU A 458 15.38 2.52 -21.57
C GLU A 458 14.94 3.67 -20.68
N ARG A 459 14.68 3.37 -19.40
CA ARG A 459 14.32 4.34 -18.39
C ARG A 459 15.58 4.97 -17.82
N GLN A 460 15.96 6.15 -18.32
CA GLN A 460 17.28 6.74 -18.09
C GLN A 460 17.67 6.86 -16.62
N ALA A 461 16.75 7.28 -15.75
CA ALA A 461 17.03 7.44 -14.32
C ALA A 461 17.16 6.11 -13.54
N PHE A 462 16.71 4.99 -14.10
CA PHE A 462 16.64 3.71 -13.40
C PHE A 462 17.55 2.63 -14.02
N GLY A 463 18.04 2.82 -15.25
CA GLY A 463 18.88 1.83 -15.94
C GLY A 463 18.15 0.52 -16.28
N GLU A 464 16.82 0.56 -16.40
CA GLU A 464 15.96 -0.59 -16.69
C GLU A 464 15.18 -0.36 -18.00
N ARG A 465 14.83 -1.43 -18.73
CA ARG A 465 13.92 -1.36 -19.87
C ARG A 465 12.47 -1.49 -19.43
N ASP A 466 11.59 -0.73 -20.06
CA ASP A 466 10.13 -0.92 -19.97
C ASP A 466 9.47 -0.78 -21.35
N ILE A 467 8.17 -1.05 -21.41
CA ILE A 467 7.36 -0.91 -22.61
C ILE A 467 6.97 0.55 -22.81
N ASP A 468 7.21 1.07 -24.01
CA ASP A 468 6.75 2.39 -24.44
C ASP A 468 5.25 2.32 -24.75
N MET A 469 4.45 2.54 -23.71
CA MET A 469 3.00 2.43 -23.80
C MET A 469 2.36 3.55 -24.65
N THR A 470 3.08 4.63 -24.94
CA THR A 470 2.62 5.66 -25.88
C THR A 470 2.60 5.08 -27.29
N LYS A 471 3.68 4.42 -27.73
CA LYS A 471 3.71 3.71 -29.03
C LYS A 471 2.65 2.61 -29.12
N VAL A 472 2.46 1.85 -28.03
CA VAL A 472 1.39 0.84 -27.97
C VAL A 472 0.03 1.49 -28.19
N ASN A 473 -0.24 2.62 -27.53
CA ASN A 473 -1.49 3.35 -27.69
C ASN A 473 -1.69 3.88 -29.12
N ASP A 474 -0.63 4.34 -29.79
CA ASP A 474 -0.70 4.84 -31.16
C ASP A 474 -0.99 3.71 -32.16
N ILE A 475 -0.38 2.54 -31.97
CA ILE A 475 -0.58 1.38 -32.86
C ILE A 475 -1.98 0.79 -32.74
N VAL A 476 -2.65 0.92 -31.60
CA VAL A 476 -4.01 0.39 -31.39
C VAL A 476 -4.96 0.80 -32.50
N ASP A 477 -4.85 2.03 -33.02
CA ASP A 477 -5.73 2.54 -34.08
C ASP A 477 -5.44 1.91 -35.46
N HIS A 478 -4.28 1.29 -35.65
CA HIS A 478 -3.88 0.65 -36.90
C HIS A 478 -4.22 -0.84 -36.97
N VAL A 479 -4.46 -1.49 -35.83
CA VAL A 479 -4.60 -2.96 -35.74
C VAL A 479 -5.96 -3.41 -35.19
N ARG A 480 -6.88 -2.46 -34.96
CA ARG A 480 -8.22 -2.72 -34.42
C ARG A 480 -9.25 -2.99 -35.48
#